data_AF-A0A7S2N4N4-F1
#
_entry.id   AF-A0A7S2N4N4-F1
#
_cell.length_a   1.000
_cell.length_b   1.000
_cell.length_c   1.000
_cell.angle_alpha   90.00
_cell.angle_beta   90.00
_cell.angle_gamma   90.00
#
_symmetry.space_group_name_H-M   'P 1'
#
loop_
_entity.id
_entity.type
_entity.pdbx_description
1 polymer ?
#
loop_
_entity_poly.entity_id
_entity_poly.type
_entity_poly.pdbx_seq_one_letter_code
_entity_poly.pdbx_strand_id
1 'polypeptide(L)'
;VKALRDFYEEQLQSTEKGVLFSLHLKATMMKVSDPVLFGHCVQVYYKSAFEKHAALFQELGVNSNNGVGDVYARIAGHPKQAEVEADLAACYQERPPLAYVDSRRGITNLHVPSDVIVDASMAA
;
A
#
# COMPACT_ATOMS: atom_id res chain seq x y z
N VAL A 1 -14.87 0.24 10.24
CA VAL A 1 -13.57 -0.29 9.75
C VAL A 1 -13.70 -1.64 9.05
N LYS A 2 -14.34 -2.68 9.64
CA LYS A 2 -14.48 -4.00 9.01
C LYS A 2 -15.02 -3.94 7.56
N ALA A 3 -16.16 -3.27 7.36
CA ALA A 3 -16.77 -3.14 6.03
C ALA A 3 -15.85 -2.52 4.96
N LEU A 4 -15.00 -1.56 5.34
CA LEU A 4 -14.03 -0.95 4.42
C LEU A 4 -12.95 -1.94 3.99
N ARG A 5 -12.43 -2.73 4.95
CA ARG A 5 -11.39 -3.73 4.66
C ARG A 5 -11.95 -4.87 3.82
N ASP A 6 -13.18 -5.30 4.12
CA ASP A 6 -13.90 -6.29 3.32
C ASP A 6 -14.09 -5.78 1.89
N PHE A 7 -14.50 -4.51 1.73
CA PHE A 7 -14.61 -3.87 0.42
C PHE A 7 -13.28 -3.85 -0.34
N TYR A 8 -12.17 -3.44 0.30
CA TYR A 8 -10.86 -3.47 -0.37
C TYR A 8 -10.44 -4.88 -0.78
N GLU A 9 -10.66 -5.89 0.06
CA GLU A 9 -10.37 -7.27 -0.28
C GLU A 9 -11.22 -7.75 -1.47
N GLU A 10 -12.51 -7.41 -1.49
CA GLU A 10 -13.41 -7.70 -2.60
C GLU A 10 -12.94 -7.04 -3.91
N GLN A 11 -12.57 -5.75 -3.89
CA GLN A 11 -12.08 -5.05 -5.08
C GLN A 11 -10.77 -5.65 -5.60
N LEU A 12 -9.87 -6.08 -4.71
CA LEU A 12 -8.63 -6.76 -5.11
C LEU A 12 -8.92 -8.12 -5.78
N GLN A 13 -9.90 -8.86 -5.27
CA GLN A 13 -10.29 -10.16 -5.82
C GLN A 13 -11.08 -10.05 -7.13
N SER A 14 -11.90 -9.00 -7.27
CA SER A 14 -12.73 -8.76 -8.46
C SER A 14 -11.98 -8.02 -9.58
N THR A 15 -10.76 -7.56 -9.34
CA THR A 15 -9.94 -6.91 -10.37
C THR A 15 -9.68 -7.89 -11.51
N GLU A 16 -10.13 -7.53 -12.72
CA GLU A 16 -9.98 -8.37 -13.91
C GLU A 16 -8.50 -8.56 -14.30
N LYS A 17 -8.21 -9.70 -14.94
CA LYS A 17 -6.86 -9.98 -15.41
C LYS A 17 -6.42 -8.94 -16.44
N GLY A 18 -5.30 -8.28 -16.17
CA GLY A 18 -4.74 -7.24 -17.04
C GLY A 18 -5.23 -5.82 -16.71
N VAL A 19 -6.13 -5.68 -15.73
CA VAL A 19 -6.51 -4.38 -15.16
C VAL A 19 -5.60 -4.07 -13.98
N LEU A 20 -5.13 -2.83 -13.90
CA LEU A 20 -4.33 -2.35 -12.78
C LEU A 20 -5.25 -1.91 -11.65
N PHE A 21 -4.95 -2.34 -10.43
CA PHE A 21 -5.58 -1.80 -9.23
C PHE A 21 -5.00 -0.41 -8.93
N SER A 22 -5.87 0.54 -8.66
CA SER A 22 -5.51 1.90 -8.25
C SER A 22 -6.44 2.42 -7.17
N LEU A 23 -5.88 3.23 -6.27
CA LEU A 23 -6.55 3.93 -5.19
C LEU A 23 -6.40 5.43 -5.41
N HIS A 24 -7.53 6.13 -5.40
CA HIS A 24 -7.61 7.56 -5.66
C HIS A 24 -8.26 8.25 -4.46
N LEU A 25 -7.47 8.98 -3.68
CA LEU A 25 -7.90 9.68 -2.46
C LEU A 25 -7.39 11.14 -2.46
N LYS A 26 -7.70 11.92 -1.43
CA LYS A 26 -7.26 13.32 -1.29
C LYS A 26 -6.48 13.55 0.01
N ALA A 27 -5.50 12.70 0.28
CA ALA A 27 -4.78 12.62 1.55
C ALA A 27 -4.05 13.91 1.99
N THR A 28 -3.70 14.81 1.07
CA THR A 28 -3.09 16.11 1.39
C THR A 28 -4.07 17.10 2.00
N MET A 29 -5.32 17.12 1.54
CA MET A 29 -6.38 18.01 2.02
C MET A 29 -7.17 17.36 3.17
N MET A 30 -7.49 16.08 3.03
CA MET A 30 -8.23 15.31 4.03
C MET A 30 -7.28 14.65 5.03
N LYS A 31 -6.58 15.49 5.81
CA LYS A 31 -5.41 15.11 6.64
C LYS A 31 -5.64 14.02 7.69
N VAL A 32 -6.90 13.73 8.03
CA VAL A 32 -7.24 12.74 9.07
C VAL A 32 -7.88 11.50 8.47
N SER A 33 -8.91 11.66 7.64
CA SER A 33 -9.68 10.52 7.12
C SER A 33 -8.90 9.73 6.07
N ASP A 34 -8.35 10.42 5.07
CA ASP A 34 -7.84 9.76 3.87
C ASP A 34 -6.54 9.00 4.12
N PRO A 35 -5.60 9.47 4.96
CA PRO A 35 -4.47 8.65 5.38
C PRO A 35 -4.90 7.34 6.07
N VAL A 36 -5.99 7.35 6.85
CA VAL A 36 -6.52 6.13 7.50
C VAL A 36 -7.13 5.17 6.47
N LEU A 37 -7.89 5.70 5.50
CA LEU A 37 -8.40 4.91 4.38
C LEU A 37 -7.26 4.28 3.58
N PHE A 38 -6.24 5.08 3.26
CA PHE A 38 -5.04 4.64 2.55
C PHE A 38 -4.29 3.54 3.30
N GLY A 39 -4.06 3.73 4.61
CA GLY A 39 -3.38 2.74 5.45
C GLY A 39 -4.12 1.42 5.53
N HIS A 40 -5.46 1.44 5.54
CA HIS A 40 -6.24 0.20 5.44
C HIS A 40 -6.07 -0.50 4.09
N CYS A 41 -6.03 0.22 2.98
CA CYS A 41 -5.76 -0.37 1.67
C CYS A 41 -4.36 -1.00 1.61
N VAL A 42 -3.33 -0.32 2.13
CA VAL A 42 -1.96 -0.83 2.23
C VAL A 42 -1.92 -2.14 3.03
N GLN A 43 -2.53 -2.17 4.22
CA GLN A 43 -2.55 -3.39 5.04
C GLN A 43 -3.32 -4.55 4.40
N VAL A 44 -4.38 -4.26 3.65
CA VAL A 44 -5.17 -5.31 2.97
C VAL A 44 -4.39 -5.85 1.76
N TYR A 45 -3.76 -4.97 0.97
CA TYR A 45 -2.95 -5.37 -0.18
C TYR A 45 -1.77 -6.24 0.27
N TYR A 46 -0.96 -5.76 1.22
CA TYR A 46 0.23 -6.45 1.74
C TYR A 46 -0.06 -7.33 2.97
N LYS A 47 -1.27 -7.89 3.07
CA LYS A 47 -1.75 -8.59 4.26
C LYS A 47 -0.80 -9.66 4.78
N SER A 48 -0.31 -10.54 3.90
CA SER A 48 0.60 -11.62 4.27
C SER A 48 1.91 -11.12 4.88
N ALA A 49 2.51 -10.08 4.30
CA ALA A 49 3.72 -9.45 4.83
C ALA A 49 3.48 -8.74 6.18
N PHE A 50 2.38 -7.98 6.30
CA PHE A 50 2.04 -7.28 7.55
C PHE A 50 1.71 -8.24 8.70
N GLU A 51 1.06 -9.38 8.41
CA GLU A 51 0.78 -10.41 9.40
C GLU A 51 2.07 -11.13 9.85
N LYS A 52 2.92 -11.51 8.90
CA LYS A 52 4.21 -12.17 9.19
C LYS A 52 5.17 -11.29 10.01
N HIS A 53 5.23 -9.99 9.69
CA HIS A 53 6.18 -9.04 10.29
C HIS A 53 5.56 -8.12 11.35
N ALA A 54 4.37 -8.43 11.85
CA ALA A 54 3.62 -7.54 12.75
C ALA A 54 4.44 -7.03 13.94
N ALA A 55 5.17 -7.91 14.63
CA ALA A 55 6.00 -7.54 15.78
C ALA A 55 7.15 -6.61 15.39
N LEU A 56 7.81 -6.89 14.26
CA LEU A 56 8.91 -6.06 13.74
C LEU A 56 8.40 -4.68 13.31
N PHE A 57 7.28 -4.62 12.59
CA PHE A 57 6.68 -3.36 12.16
C PHE A 57 6.23 -2.50 13.34
N GLN A 58 5.75 -3.14 14.41
CA GLN A 58 5.45 -2.45 15.67
C GLN A 58 6.73 -1.90 16.34
N GLU A 59 7.80 -2.69 16.42
CA GLU A 59 9.08 -2.27 16.99
C GLU A 59 9.70 -1.09 16.22
N LEU A 60 9.66 -1.14 14.89
CA LEU A 60 10.19 -0.10 14.02
C LEU A 60 9.28 1.15 13.90
N GLY A 61 8.07 1.11 14.47
CA GLY A 61 7.11 2.21 14.39
C GLY A 61 6.61 2.48 12.97
N VAL A 62 6.45 1.42 12.17
CA VAL A 62 5.88 1.49 10.82
C VAL A 62 4.45 2.02 10.87
N ASN A 63 4.15 3.01 10.03
CA ASN A 63 2.82 3.57 9.89
C ASN A 63 2.30 3.40 8.46
N SER A 64 1.37 2.45 8.27
CA SER A 64 0.74 2.20 6.97
C SER A 64 0.00 3.42 6.39
N ASN A 65 -0.40 4.38 7.22
CA ASN A 65 -1.07 5.60 6.75
C ASN A 65 -0.12 6.49 5.93
N ASN A 66 1.19 6.29 6.07
CA ASN A 66 2.23 6.93 5.26
C ASN A 66 2.57 6.12 3.99
N GLY A 67 1.93 4.97 3.79
CA GLY A 67 2.14 4.06 2.66
C GLY A 67 3.22 3.01 2.86
N VAL A 68 3.39 2.14 1.86
CA VAL A 68 4.43 1.09 1.90
C VAL A 68 5.84 1.70 1.86
N GLY A 69 5.97 2.95 1.40
CA GLY A 69 7.21 3.72 1.49
C GLY A 69 7.73 3.87 2.92
N ASP A 70 6.84 3.94 3.92
CA ASP A 70 7.22 4.01 5.32
C ASP A 70 7.86 2.68 5.78
N VAL A 71 7.36 1.53 5.30
CA VAL A 71 8.00 0.23 5.58
C VAL A 71 9.44 0.22 5.05
N TYR A 72 9.64 0.58 3.79
CA TYR A 72 10.96 0.63 3.17
C TYR A 72 11.91 1.61 3.89
N ALA A 73 11.41 2.77 4.29
CA ALA A 73 12.20 3.75 5.02
C ALA A 73 12.62 3.27 6.42
N ARG A 74 11.72 2.59 7.15
CA ARG A 74 11.96 2.11 8.51
C ARG A 74 12.83 0.86 8.59
N ILE A 75 12.76 0.00 7.56
CA ILE A 75 13.52 -1.25 7.52
C ILE A 75 14.92 -1.09 6.90
N ALA A 76 15.22 0.05 6.28
CA ALA A 76 16.50 0.30 5.63
C ALA A 76 17.69 0.10 6.61
N GLY A 77 18.62 -0.77 6.24
CA GLY A 77 19.79 -1.14 7.05
C GLY A 77 19.53 -2.18 8.14
N HIS A 78 18.29 -2.66 8.30
CA HIS A 78 17.96 -3.70 9.27
C HIS A 78 18.36 -5.10 8.75
N PRO A 79 18.83 -6.03 9.61
CA PRO A 79 19.20 -7.39 9.19
C PRO A 79 18.08 -8.17 8.48
N LYS A 80 16.81 -7.86 8.79
CA LYS A 80 15.63 -8.45 8.13
C LYS A 80 15.14 -7.71 6.89
N GLN A 81 15.86 -6.69 6.40
CA GLN A 81 15.43 -5.89 5.25
C GLN A 81 15.13 -6.77 4.03
N ALA A 82 16.06 -7.63 3.64
CA ALA A 82 15.89 -8.50 2.48
C ALA A 82 14.70 -9.46 2.62
N GLU A 83 14.42 -9.94 3.84
CA GLU A 83 13.27 -10.80 4.11
C GLU A 83 11.95 -10.03 3.94
N VAL A 84 11.85 -8.84 4.54
CA VAL A 84 10.66 -7.99 4.46
C VAL A 84 10.39 -7.57 3.01
N GLU A 85 11.42 -7.14 2.27
CA GLU A 85 11.29 -6.77 0.87
C GLU A 85 10.84 -7.95 -0.01
N ALA A 86 11.35 -9.15 0.26
CA ALA A 86 10.93 -10.36 -0.45
C ALA A 86 9.46 -10.71 -0.17
N ASP A 87 9.00 -10.59 1.07
CA ASP A 87 7.60 -10.86 1.43
C ASP A 87 6.64 -9.80 0.86
N LEU A 88 7.05 -8.52 0.82
CA LEU A 88 6.30 -7.48 0.11
C LEU A 88 6.24 -7.76 -1.39
N ALA A 89 7.34 -8.22 -1.99
CA ALA A 89 7.38 -8.57 -3.40
C ALA A 89 6.51 -9.80 -3.73
N ALA A 90 6.44 -10.78 -2.83
CA ALA A 90 5.56 -11.94 -2.97
C ALA A 90 4.08 -11.52 -3.06
N CYS A 91 3.67 -10.47 -2.34
CA CYS A 91 2.31 -9.92 -2.44
C CYS A 91 1.98 -9.47 -3.88
N TYR A 92 2.96 -9.00 -4.67
CA TYR A 92 2.72 -8.62 -6.08
C TYR A 92 2.40 -9.81 -6.99
N GLN A 93 2.74 -11.04 -6.59
CA GLN A 93 2.42 -12.25 -7.35
C GLN A 93 1.01 -12.77 -7.03
N GLU A 94 0.52 -12.49 -5.82
CA GLU A 94 -0.78 -12.97 -5.31
C GLU A 94 -1.90 -11.95 -5.48
N ARG A 95 -1.57 -10.66 -5.59
CA ARG A 95 -2.50 -9.54 -5.70
C ARG A 95 -2.53 -8.96 -7.12
N PRO A 96 -3.62 -8.28 -7.53
CA PRO A 96 -3.67 -7.62 -8.83
C PRO A 96 -2.55 -6.59 -9.00
N PRO A 97 -2.03 -6.40 -10.22
CA PRO A 97 -0.94 -5.47 -10.47
C PRO A 97 -1.36 -4.04 -10.11
N LEU A 98 -0.46 -3.26 -9.48
CA LEU A 98 -0.73 -1.89 -9.07
C LEU A 98 -0.44 -0.88 -10.17
N ALA A 99 -1.21 0.20 -10.21
CA ALA A 99 -0.83 1.39 -10.95
C ALA A 99 0.50 1.96 -10.44
N TYR A 100 1.33 2.46 -11.37
CA TYR A 100 2.62 3.06 -11.06
C TYR A 100 2.54 4.58 -11.07
N VAL A 101 3.24 5.21 -10.14
CA VAL A 101 3.56 6.64 -10.15
C VAL A 101 4.84 6.85 -10.97
N ASP A 102 5.86 6.02 -10.73
CA ASP A 102 7.10 5.99 -11.51
C ASP A 102 7.57 4.54 -11.65
N SER A 103 7.34 3.94 -12.82
CA SER A 103 7.70 2.55 -13.09
C SER A 103 9.22 2.31 -13.20
N ARG A 104 10.01 3.34 -13.54
CA ARG A 104 11.48 3.22 -13.64
C ARG A 104 12.11 3.06 -12.26
N ARG A 105 11.46 3.63 -11.25
CA ARG A 105 11.89 3.59 -9.84
C ARG A 105 11.10 2.58 -9.01
N GLY A 106 10.12 1.89 -9.59
CA GLY A 106 9.26 0.96 -8.88
C GLY A 106 8.26 1.62 -7.92
N ILE A 107 8.01 2.93 -8.04
CA ILE A 107 7.08 3.65 -7.18
C ILE A 107 5.65 3.37 -7.64
N THR A 108 4.89 2.69 -6.79
CA THR A 108 3.49 2.30 -7.02
C THR A 108 2.50 3.25 -6.34
N ASN A 109 1.24 3.16 -6.73
CA ASN A 109 0.12 3.91 -6.17
C ASN A 109 -0.03 3.80 -4.64
N LEU A 110 0.49 2.73 -4.02
CA LEU A 110 0.45 2.53 -2.56
C LEU A 110 1.73 2.98 -1.82
N HIS A 111 2.69 3.61 -2.51
CA HIS A 111 3.96 4.06 -1.90
C HIS A 111 3.78 5.24 -0.96
N VAL A 112 3.15 6.31 -1.42
CA VAL A 112 2.93 7.55 -0.65
C VAL A 112 1.49 8.01 -0.87
N PRO A 113 0.74 8.34 0.20
CA PRO A 113 -0.69 8.67 0.10
C PRO A 113 -1.01 9.94 -0.70
N SER A 114 -0.02 10.80 -0.91
CA SER A 114 -0.16 12.07 -1.65
C SER A 114 0.20 11.97 -3.13
N ASP A 115 0.72 10.84 -3.61
CA ASP A 115 1.21 10.74 -5.00
C ASP A 115 0.06 10.67 -6.02
N VAL A 116 -1.06 10.04 -5.66
CA VAL A 116 -2.24 9.90 -6.53
C VAL A 116 -3.43 10.60 -5.89
N ILE A 117 -3.68 11.83 -6.34
CA ILE A 117 -4.74 12.70 -5.80
C ILE A 117 -5.97 12.64 -6.70
N VAL A 118 -7.14 12.30 -6.14
CA VAL A 118 -8.36 11.95 -6.89
C VAL A 118 -8.81 13.01 -7.92
N ASP A 119 -8.66 14.30 -7.62
CA ASP A 119 -9.08 15.39 -8.52
C ASP A 119 -8.12 15.64 -9.69
N ALA A 120 -6.87 15.20 -9.59
CA ALA A 120 -5.92 15.23 -10.69
C ALA A 120 -5.89 13.90 -11.46
N SER A 121 -5.88 12.79 -10.72
CA SER A 121 -5.63 11.44 -11.26
C SER A 121 -6.80 10.84 -12.03
N MET A 122 -8.05 11.20 -11.72
CA MET A 122 -9.22 10.68 -12.45
C MET A 122 -9.45 11.35 -13.81
N ALA A 123 -8.86 12.53 -14.03
CA ALA A 123 -8.99 13.29 -15.26
C ALA A 123 -7.79 13.13 -16.22
N ALA A 124 -6.76 12.41 -15.79
CA ALA A 124 -5.50 12.22 -16.50
C ALA A 124 -5.58 11.15 -17.60
#